data_AF-X0Q879-F1
#
_entry.id   AF-X0Q879-F1
#
_cell.length_a   1.000
_cell.length_b   1.000
_cell.length_c   1.000
_cell.angle_alpha   90.00
_cell.angle_beta   90.00
_cell.angle_gamma   90.00
#
_symmetry.space_group_name_H-M   'P 1'
#
loop_
_entity.id
_entity.type
_entity.pdbx_description
1 polymer ?
#
loop_
_entity_poly.entity_id
_entity_poly.type
_entity_poly.pdbx_seq_one_letter_code
_entity_poly.pdbx_strand_id
1 'polypeptide(L)'
;MDVVLSFFLFGVGVVMLAGSGSIFTQQYGWPPLVGSIFMTVLVIATLCLKVKGIIRLISIIMPVLLLLILAITTYSIFNSSASSDTLNKVAQEIPTISSNWPISNWFFGAVLYASFNIAVGFPMLAVIGGMTRSEKTAASGGAMGGLGLGLLVFLLNIGLFANIDKLIGVEMPTLGLASNISPVLAIIMSVTLICMIYSTAVGMFFCL
;
A
#
# COMPACT_ATOMS: atom_id res chain seq x y z
N MET A 1 11.45 24.05 6.66
CA MET A 1 10.43 22.98 6.74
C MET A 1 10.17 22.42 5.35
N ASP A 2 9.99 23.27 4.33
CA ASP A 2 9.68 22.83 2.95
C ASP A 2 10.77 21.97 2.30
N VAL A 3 12.06 22.32 2.46
CA VAL A 3 13.16 21.53 1.89
C VAL A 3 13.21 20.09 2.42
N VAL A 4 12.92 19.89 3.71
CA VAL A 4 12.91 18.57 4.34
C VAL A 4 11.71 17.75 3.84
N LEU A 5 10.56 18.40 3.70
CA LEU A 5 9.35 17.78 3.16
C LEU A 5 9.56 17.38 1.70
N SER A 6 10.03 18.29 0.84
CA SER A 6 10.32 17.99 -0.58
C SER A 6 11.35 16.88 -0.73
N PHE A 7 12.42 16.86 0.08
CA PHE A 7 13.40 15.76 0.06
C PHE A 7 12.76 14.43 0.48
N PHE A 8 11.92 14.42 1.51
CA PHE A 8 11.21 13.23 1.96
C PHE A 8 10.23 12.72 0.89
N LEU A 9 9.42 13.60 0.28
CA LEU A 9 8.51 13.24 -0.80
C LEU A 9 9.26 12.71 -2.02
N PHE A 10 10.39 13.32 -2.38
CA PHE A 10 11.24 12.82 -3.45
C PHE A 10 11.74 11.40 -3.15
N GLY A 11 12.25 11.18 -1.93
CA GLY A 11 12.71 9.86 -1.48
C GLY A 11 11.60 8.81 -1.54
N VAL A 12 10.41 9.12 -1.02
CA VAL A 12 9.27 8.20 -1.08
C VAL A 12 8.81 7.98 -2.52
N GLY A 13 8.83 9.01 -3.38
CA GLY A 13 8.54 8.89 -4.81
C GLY A 13 9.48 7.90 -5.51
N VAL A 14 10.78 7.96 -5.22
CA VAL A 14 11.77 7.01 -5.75
C VAL A 14 11.51 5.59 -5.23
N VAL A 15 11.20 5.44 -3.94
CA VAL A 15 10.84 4.13 -3.35
C VAL A 15 9.57 3.55 -3.98
N MET A 16 8.58 4.38 -4.28
CA MET A 16 7.34 3.97 -4.96
C MET A 16 7.61 3.52 -6.39
N LEU A 17 8.45 4.23 -7.14
CA LEU A 17 8.88 3.83 -8.48
C LEU A 17 9.65 2.50 -8.47
N ALA A 18 10.56 2.30 -7.50
CA ALA A 18 11.24 1.03 -7.30
C ALA A 18 10.25 -0.09 -6.95
N GLY A 19 9.29 0.17 -6.06
CA GLY A 19 8.25 -0.78 -5.65
C GLY A 19 7.35 -1.22 -6.81
N SER A 20 7.06 -0.33 -7.78
CA SER A 20 6.35 -0.72 -9.00
C SER A 20 7.14 -1.74 -9.84
N GLY A 21 8.47 -1.61 -9.89
CA GLY A 21 9.35 -2.55 -10.59
C GLY A 21 9.28 -3.96 -10.00
N SER A 22 9.23 -4.07 -8.67
CA SER A 22 9.00 -5.36 -7.98
C SER A 22 7.66 -6.00 -8.36
N ILE A 23 6.59 -5.22 -8.51
CA ILE A 23 5.28 -5.77 -8.95
C ILE A 23 5.37 -6.33 -10.38
N PHE A 24 6.01 -5.62 -11.30
CA PHE A 24 6.20 -6.11 -12.66
C PHE A 24 7.08 -7.37 -12.70
N THR A 25 8.10 -7.44 -11.84
CA THR A 25 8.96 -8.61 -11.71
C THR A 25 8.19 -9.80 -11.17
N GLN A 26 7.39 -9.59 -10.12
CA GLN A 26 6.67 -10.64 -9.43
C GLN A 26 5.46 -11.17 -10.23
N GLN A 27 4.79 -10.32 -11.00
CA GLN A 27 3.61 -10.71 -11.78
C GLN A 27 3.92 -11.12 -13.22
N TYR A 28 4.86 -10.43 -13.88
CA TYR A 28 5.15 -10.61 -15.31
C TYR A 28 6.55 -11.20 -15.58
N GLY A 29 7.37 -11.40 -14.55
CA GLY A 29 8.74 -11.91 -14.69
C GLY A 29 9.71 -10.95 -15.38
N TRP A 30 9.33 -9.67 -15.53
CA TRP A 30 10.14 -8.68 -16.23
C TRP A 30 11.26 -8.13 -15.35
N PRO A 31 12.37 -7.63 -15.92
CA PRO A 31 13.40 -6.95 -15.14
C PRO A 31 12.81 -5.75 -14.38
N PRO A 32 13.11 -5.57 -13.08
CA PRO A 32 12.55 -4.48 -12.27
C PRO A 32 12.77 -3.10 -12.89
N LEU A 33 13.93 -2.93 -13.54
CA LEU A 33 14.33 -1.71 -14.22
C LEU A 33 13.33 -1.30 -15.31
N VAL A 34 12.81 -2.25 -16.09
CA VAL A 34 11.88 -1.97 -17.20
C VAL A 34 10.54 -1.49 -16.64
N GLY A 35 10.04 -2.16 -15.59
CA GLY A 35 8.80 -1.77 -14.91
C GLY A 35 8.90 -0.37 -14.28
N SER A 36 9.98 -0.09 -13.56
CA SER A 36 10.20 1.21 -12.92
C SER A 36 10.38 2.34 -13.94
N ILE A 37 11.10 2.12 -15.05
CA ILE A 37 11.26 3.12 -16.12
C ILE A 37 9.92 3.42 -16.77
N PHE A 38 9.14 2.39 -17.12
CA PHE A 38 7.82 2.56 -17.71
C PHE A 38 6.89 3.38 -16.81
N MET A 39 6.87 3.06 -15.51
CA MET A 39 6.08 3.81 -14.53
C MET A 39 6.57 5.24 -14.34
N THR A 40 7.88 5.47 -14.36
CA THR A 40 8.45 6.83 -14.29
C THR A 40 7.98 7.70 -15.45
N VAL A 41 8.04 7.16 -16.69
CA VAL A 41 7.57 7.88 -17.88
C VAL A 41 6.08 8.21 -17.80
N LEU A 42 5.26 7.27 -17.35
CA LEU A 42 3.83 7.49 -17.11
C LEU A 42 3.58 8.59 -16.08
N VAL A 43 4.28 8.56 -14.94
CA VAL A 43 4.15 9.58 -13.89
C VAL A 43 4.51 10.95 -14.45
N ILE A 44 5.64 11.09 -15.14
CA ILE A 44 6.09 12.35 -15.76
C ILE A 44 5.05 12.88 -16.77
N ALA A 45 4.53 12.01 -17.64
CA ALA A 45 3.49 12.40 -18.60
C ALA A 45 2.22 12.91 -17.92
N THR A 46 1.92 12.40 -16.72
CA THR A 46 0.70 12.74 -15.96
C THR A 46 0.88 13.95 -15.06
N LEU A 47 2.11 14.27 -14.66
CA LEU A 47 2.39 15.52 -13.94
C LEU A 47 2.03 16.76 -14.79
N CYS A 48 1.98 16.62 -16.11
CA CYS A 48 1.45 17.66 -17.00
C CYS A 48 -0.10 17.77 -17.01
N LEU A 49 -0.83 16.84 -16.38
CA LEU A 49 -2.29 16.83 -16.30
C LEU A 49 -2.82 17.45 -14.98
N LYS A 50 -4.04 17.99 -15.05
CA LYS A 50 -4.70 18.71 -13.96
C LYS A 50 -4.96 17.80 -12.73
N VAL A 51 -4.71 18.34 -11.53
CA VAL A 51 -4.96 17.77 -10.19
C VAL A 51 -6.29 17.02 -10.05
N LYS A 52 -7.35 17.53 -10.68
CA LYS A 52 -8.69 16.92 -10.66
C LYS A 52 -8.72 15.49 -11.21
N GLY A 53 -7.83 15.15 -12.16
CA GLY A 53 -7.71 13.80 -12.71
C GLY A 53 -7.13 12.81 -11.71
N ILE A 54 -6.11 13.23 -10.95
CA ILE A 54 -5.45 12.42 -9.92
C ILE A 54 -6.41 12.08 -8.80
N ILE A 55 -7.17 13.09 -8.32
CA ILE A 55 -8.18 12.87 -7.28
C ILE A 55 -9.24 11.88 -7.76
N ARG A 56 -9.70 12.00 -9.01
CA ARG A 56 -10.68 11.06 -9.58
C ARG A 56 -10.14 9.63 -9.68
N LEU A 57 -8.87 9.47 -10.05
CA LEU A 57 -8.21 8.15 -10.07
C LEU A 57 -8.18 7.53 -8.68
N ILE A 58 -7.69 8.26 -7.68
CA ILE A 58 -7.61 7.77 -6.28
C ILE A 58 -9.00 7.36 -5.78
N SER A 59 -10.03 8.17 -6.04
CA SER A 59 -11.40 7.86 -5.63
C SER A 59 -12.00 6.61 -6.28
N ILE A 60 -11.53 6.20 -7.46
CA ILE A 60 -11.98 4.98 -8.14
C ILE A 60 -11.15 3.76 -7.71
N ILE A 61 -9.84 3.93 -7.55
CA ILE A 61 -8.91 2.84 -7.22
C ILE A 61 -9.10 2.39 -5.76
N MET A 62 -9.30 3.32 -4.83
CA MET A 62 -9.42 3.01 -3.40
C MET A 62 -10.56 2.02 -3.06
N PRO A 63 -11.81 2.18 -3.55
CA PRO A 63 -12.87 1.21 -3.29
C PRO A 63 -12.64 -0.15 -3.96
N VAL A 64 -11.97 -0.17 -5.13
CA VAL A 64 -11.61 -1.42 -5.82
C VAL A 64 -10.62 -2.22 -4.98
N LEU A 65 -9.58 -1.55 -4.46
CA LEU A 65 -8.61 -2.17 -3.56
C LEU A 65 -9.27 -2.66 -2.27
N LEU A 66 -10.19 -1.89 -1.69
CA LEU A 66 -10.95 -2.28 -0.50
C LEU A 66 -11.74 -3.58 -0.75
N LEU A 67 -12.46 -3.67 -1.87
CA LEU A 67 -13.21 -4.87 -2.26
C LEU A 67 -12.29 -6.08 -2.48
N LEU A 68 -11.13 -5.88 -3.11
CA LEU A 68 -10.17 -6.96 -3.34
C LEU A 68 -9.59 -7.48 -2.01
N ILE A 69 -9.22 -6.59 -1.09
CA ILE A 69 -8.71 -7.00 0.23
C ILE A 69 -9.79 -7.76 0.99
N LEU A 70 -11.04 -7.29 0.96
CA LEU A 70 -12.15 -8.02 1.56
C LEU A 70 -12.32 -9.40 0.92
N ALA A 71 -12.36 -9.50 -0.40
CA ALA A 71 -12.50 -10.77 -1.11
C ALA A 71 -11.36 -11.75 -0.79
N ILE A 72 -10.11 -11.26 -0.80
CA ILE A 72 -8.92 -12.05 -0.47
C ILE A 72 -8.97 -12.50 0.99
N THR A 73 -9.31 -11.61 1.92
CA THR A 73 -9.38 -11.93 3.36
C THR A 73 -10.49 -12.92 3.65
N THR A 74 -11.69 -12.72 3.09
CA THR A 74 -12.80 -13.66 3.22
C THR A 74 -12.42 -15.03 2.65
N TYR A 75 -11.88 -15.09 1.42
CA TYR A 75 -11.45 -16.35 0.82
C TYR A 75 -10.33 -17.04 1.61
N SER A 76 -9.37 -16.26 2.11
CA SER A 76 -8.28 -16.71 2.98
C SER A 76 -8.82 -17.35 4.27
N ILE A 77 -9.86 -16.78 4.87
CA ILE A 77 -10.50 -17.33 6.09
C ILE A 77 -11.28 -18.60 5.77
N PHE A 78 -12.03 -18.64 4.67
CA PHE A 78 -12.86 -19.79 4.28
C PHE A 78 -12.05 -20.98 3.73
N ASN A 79 -10.90 -20.73 3.09
CA ASN A 79 -10.03 -21.76 2.53
C ASN A 79 -8.83 -22.09 3.45
N SER A 80 -8.80 -21.57 4.68
CA SER A 80 -7.77 -21.91 5.65
C SER A 80 -7.97 -23.34 6.14
N SER A 81 -7.25 -24.27 5.49
CA SER A 81 -7.02 -25.62 5.99
C SER A 81 -5.74 -25.68 6.84
N ALA A 82 -5.35 -24.57 7.47
CA ALA A 82 -4.19 -24.53 8.37
C ALA A 82 -4.65 -24.83 9.80
N SER A 83 -4.31 -26.02 10.28
CA SER A 83 -4.52 -26.41 11.67
C SER A 83 -3.82 -25.42 12.60
N SER A 84 -4.52 -24.96 13.64
CA SER A 84 -4.09 -23.93 14.60
C SER A 84 -2.68 -24.14 15.19
N ASP A 85 -2.17 -25.38 15.17
CA ASP A 85 -0.83 -25.76 15.62
C ASP A 85 0.32 -25.35 14.67
N THR A 86 0.06 -25.18 13.37
CA THR A 86 1.09 -24.78 12.39
C THR A 86 1.27 -23.26 12.39
N LEU A 87 0.16 -22.53 12.48
CA LEU A 87 0.12 -21.07 12.58
C LEU A 87 0.88 -20.55 13.80
N ASN A 88 0.82 -21.27 14.93
CA ASN A 88 1.53 -20.91 16.15
C ASN A 88 3.04 -21.18 16.08
N LYS A 89 3.47 -22.19 15.30
CA LYS A 89 4.89 -22.50 15.08
C LYS A 89 5.54 -21.53 14.10
N VAL A 90 4.82 -21.13 13.05
CA VAL A 90 5.35 -20.15 12.09
C VAL A 90 5.32 -18.72 12.65
N ALA A 91 4.38 -18.39 13.55
CA ALA A 91 4.46 -17.17 14.34
C ALA A 91 5.72 -17.09 15.24
N GLN A 92 6.30 -18.24 15.61
CA GLN A 92 7.56 -18.32 16.37
C GLN A 92 8.80 -18.36 15.47
N GLU A 93 8.71 -18.93 14.26
CA GLU A 93 9.84 -19.04 13.32
C GLU A 93 9.99 -17.85 12.39
N ILE A 94 8.95 -17.06 12.18
CA ILE A 94 9.12 -15.78 11.52
C ILE A 94 10.00 -14.96 12.45
N PRO A 95 11.11 -14.40 11.94
CA PRO A 95 11.70 -13.27 12.57
C PRO A 95 10.64 -12.18 12.47
N THR A 96 9.76 -12.14 13.47
CA THR A 96 9.42 -10.87 14.09
C THR A 96 10.75 -10.12 14.16
N ILE A 97 10.72 -8.83 13.85
CA ILE A 97 11.90 -7.95 13.89
C ILE A 97 12.42 -7.92 15.34
N SER A 98 12.99 -9.01 15.83
CA SER A 98 12.93 -9.46 17.22
C SER A 98 14.24 -10.09 17.66
N SER A 99 15.04 -10.67 16.78
CA SER A 99 16.35 -11.17 17.21
C SER A 99 17.45 -10.11 17.26
N ASN A 100 17.37 -9.01 16.48
CA ASN A 100 18.51 -8.07 16.34
C ASN A 100 18.18 -6.57 16.33
N TRP A 101 16.93 -6.14 16.58
CA TRP A 101 16.58 -4.70 16.64
C TRP A 101 16.07 -4.32 18.04
N PRO A 102 16.66 -3.32 18.74
CA PRO A 102 16.36 -3.00 20.14
C PRO A 102 14.98 -2.36 20.39
N ILE A 103 14.08 -2.35 19.38
CA ILE A 103 12.77 -1.68 19.42
C ILE A 103 11.64 -2.65 19.02
N SER A 104 11.76 -3.94 19.37
CA SER A 104 10.77 -4.99 19.12
C SER A 104 9.51 -4.83 20.01
N ASN A 105 8.84 -3.68 19.92
CA ASN A 105 7.54 -3.43 20.52
C ASN A 105 6.54 -3.16 19.40
N TRP A 106 5.53 -4.01 19.26
CA TRP A 106 4.43 -3.87 18.29
C TRP A 106 3.80 -2.47 18.32
N PHE A 107 3.77 -1.84 19.50
CA PHE A 107 3.31 -0.47 19.70
C PHE A 107 4.15 0.56 18.93
N PHE A 108 5.48 0.48 19.00
CA PHE A 108 6.36 1.37 18.25
C PHE A 108 6.25 1.12 16.74
N GLY A 109 6.11 -0.14 16.32
CA GLY A 109 5.86 -0.48 14.92
C GLY A 109 4.55 0.12 14.38
N ALA A 110 3.47 0.04 15.16
CA ALA A 110 2.19 0.64 14.81
C ALA A 110 2.27 2.18 14.74
N VAL A 111 2.91 2.82 15.72
CA VAL A 111 3.12 4.27 15.74
C VAL A 111 3.98 4.73 14.55
N LEU A 112 5.04 4.00 14.23
CA LEU A 112 5.92 4.31 13.11
C LEU A 112 5.18 4.18 11.76
N TYR A 113 4.38 3.11 11.61
CA TYR A 113 3.55 2.92 10.41
C TYR A 113 2.50 4.02 10.26
N ALA A 114 1.79 4.36 11.35
CA ALA A 114 0.81 5.44 11.33
C ALA A 114 1.48 6.80 11.00
N SER A 115 2.63 7.08 11.62
CA SER A 115 3.39 8.32 11.40
C SER A 115 3.89 8.42 9.96
N PHE A 116 4.40 7.32 9.39
CA PHE A 116 4.82 7.25 8.00
C PHE A 116 3.65 7.51 7.04
N ASN A 117 2.49 6.87 7.25
CA ASN A 117 1.30 7.10 6.43
C ASN A 117 0.81 8.55 6.51
N ILE A 118 0.83 9.17 7.69
CA ILE A 118 0.48 10.58 7.86
C ILE A 118 1.48 11.46 7.14
N ALA A 119 2.79 11.24 7.30
CA ALA A 119 3.82 12.05 6.64
C ALA A 119 3.72 11.98 5.11
N VAL A 120 3.42 10.80 4.58
CA VAL A 120 3.22 10.56 3.14
C VAL A 120 1.91 11.16 2.62
N GLY A 121 0.83 11.06 3.39
CA GLY A 121 -0.50 11.57 3.01
C GLY A 121 -0.69 13.07 3.23
N PHE A 122 0.07 13.67 4.15
CA PHE A 122 -0.05 15.08 4.55
C PHE A 122 -0.02 16.08 3.39
N PRO A 123 0.88 15.98 2.40
CA PRO A 123 0.97 16.93 1.29
C PRO A 123 -0.32 16.95 0.46
N MET A 124 -0.84 15.77 0.10
CA MET A 124 -2.08 15.66 -0.67
C MET A 124 -3.30 16.08 0.17
N LEU A 125 -3.31 15.76 1.47
CA LEU A 125 -4.34 16.24 2.40
C LEU A 125 -4.34 17.76 2.53
N ALA A 126 -3.17 18.41 2.53
CA ALA A 126 -3.05 19.86 2.56
C ALA A 126 -3.57 20.49 1.25
N VAL A 127 -3.24 19.90 0.10
CA VAL A 127 -3.75 20.35 -1.23
C VAL A 127 -5.27 20.20 -1.31
N ILE A 128 -5.82 19.04 -0.92
CA ILE A 128 -7.27 18.79 -0.92
C ILE A 128 -7.97 19.69 0.10
N GLY A 129 -7.39 19.82 1.30
CA GLY A 129 -7.88 20.68 2.39
C GLY A 129 -7.99 22.14 1.97
N GLY A 130 -6.99 22.66 1.26
CA GLY A 130 -6.98 24.03 0.72
C GLY A 130 -8.01 24.26 -0.40
N MET A 131 -8.47 23.20 -1.08
CA MET A 131 -9.54 23.29 -2.08
C MET A 131 -10.96 23.17 -1.49
N THR A 132 -11.09 22.64 -0.28
CA THR A 132 -12.38 22.50 0.42
C THR A 132 -12.75 23.76 1.19
N ARG A 133 -13.97 24.26 0.98
CA ARG A 133 -14.48 25.49 1.61
C ARG A 133 -14.95 25.30 3.07
N SER A 134 -14.99 24.06 3.56
CA SER A 134 -15.54 23.68 4.88
C SER A 134 -14.56 22.77 5.62
N GLU A 135 -13.99 23.30 6.71
CA GLU A 135 -13.06 22.58 7.59
C GLU A 135 -13.70 21.34 8.24
N LYS A 136 -15.00 21.42 8.61
CA LYS A 136 -15.74 20.29 9.17
C LYS A 136 -15.86 19.12 8.19
N THR A 137 -16.02 19.41 6.90
CA THR A 137 -16.11 18.38 5.85
C THR A 137 -14.75 17.76 5.55
N ALA A 138 -13.68 18.55 5.62
CA ALA A 138 -12.31 18.04 5.51
C ALA A 138 -11.95 17.14 6.71
N ALA A 139 -12.32 17.56 7.92
CA ALA A 139 -12.08 16.79 9.15
C ALA A 139 -12.86 15.46 9.17
N SER A 140 -14.14 15.46 8.80
CA SER A 140 -14.94 14.22 8.74
C SER A 140 -14.45 13.27 7.64
N GLY A 141 -14.01 13.80 6.50
CA GLY A 141 -13.41 13.02 5.42
C GLY A 141 -12.10 12.35 5.85
N GLY A 142 -11.22 13.09 6.54
CA GLY A 142 -9.99 12.55 7.12
C GLY A 142 -10.26 11.47 8.17
N ALA A 143 -11.23 11.69 9.07
CA ALA A 143 -11.60 10.74 10.11
C ALA A 143 -12.17 9.44 9.53
N MET A 144 -13.15 9.53 8.62
CA MET A 144 -13.72 8.33 7.96
C MET A 144 -12.69 7.60 7.09
N GLY A 145 -11.81 8.34 6.40
CA GLY A 145 -10.73 7.75 5.60
C GLY A 145 -9.72 6.98 6.47
N GLY A 146 -9.29 7.58 7.58
CA GLY A 146 -8.37 6.94 8.53
C GLY A 146 -8.96 5.71 9.20
N LEU A 147 -10.23 5.77 9.63
CA LEU A 147 -10.94 4.61 10.20
C LEU A 147 -11.07 3.47 9.19
N GLY A 148 -11.42 3.78 7.94
CA GLY A 148 -11.52 2.79 6.87
C GLY A 148 -10.18 2.12 6.55
N LEU A 149 -9.11 2.91 6.45
CA LEU A 149 -7.75 2.41 6.27
C LEU A 149 -7.29 1.54 7.44
N GLY A 150 -7.53 1.97 8.67
CA GLY A 150 -7.16 1.22 9.87
C GLY A 150 -7.86 -0.14 9.93
N LEU A 151 -9.18 -0.18 9.66
CA LEU A 151 -9.95 -1.41 9.62
C LEU A 151 -9.44 -2.33 8.50
N LEU A 152 -9.12 -1.80 7.32
CA LEU A 152 -8.55 -2.58 6.21
C LEU A 152 -7.21 -3.20 6.57
N VAL A 153 -6.29 -2.42 7.13
CA VAL A 153 -4.96 -2.91 7.53
C VAL A 153 -5.10 -4.00 8.58
N PHE A 154 -6.06 -3.85 9.51
CA PHE A 154 -6.35 -4.87 10.52
C PHE A 154 -6.85 -6.19 9.89
N LEU A 155 -7.83 -6.13 8.97
CA LEU A 155 -8.31 -7.33 8.26
C LEU A 155 -7.20 -8.00 7.44
N LEU A 156 -6.39 -7.19 6.74
CA LEU A 156 -5.28 -7.68 5.93
C LEU A 156 -4.24 -8.38 6.80
N ASN A 157 -3.94 -7.83 7.98
CA ASN A 157 -3.00 -8.45 8.92
C ASN A 157 -3.49 -9.82 9.38
N ILE A 158 -4.79 -9.96 9.68
CA ILE A 158 -5.42 -11.25 10.02
C ILE A 158 -5.34 -12.24 8.84
N GLY A 159 -5.67 -11.78 7.62
CA GLY A 159 -5.60 -12.62 6.41
C GLY A 159 -4.18 -13.08 6.10
N LEU A 160 -3.19 -12.21 6.31
CA LEU A 160 -1.78 -12.52 6.16
C LEU A 160 -1.31 -13.54 7.20
N PHE A 161 -1.70 -13.34 8.45
CA PHE A 161 -1.37 -14.26 9.55
C PHE A 161 -1.93 -15.67 9.31
N ALA A 162 -3.12 -15.77 8.71
CA ALA A 162 -3.77 -17.06 8.39
C ALA A 162 -3.07 -17.89 7.29
N ASN A 163 -2.19 -17.28 6.48
CA ASN A 163 -1.53 -17.93 5.33
C ASN A 163 -0.01 -17.72 5.35
N ILE A 164 0.52 -17.41 6.52
CA ILE A 164 1.87 -16.91 6.69
C ILE A 164 2.93 -17.93 6.24
N ASP A 165 2.62 -19.24 6.34
CA ASP A 165 3.43 -20.37 5.86
C ASP A 165 3.83 -20.28 4.37
N LYS A 166 2.99 -19.65 3.53
CA LYS A 166 3.21 -19.54 2.08
C LYS A 166 3.78 -18.20 1.63
N LEU A 167 4.04 -17.29 2.57
CA LEU A 167 4.31 -15.88 2.28
C LEU A 167 5.70 -15.42 2.72
N ILE A 168 6.48 -16.32 3.34
CA ILE A 168 7.85 -16.05 3.75
C ILE A 168 8.74 -15.89 2.50
N GLY A 169 9.39 -14.73 2.37
CA GLY A 169 10.29 -14.41 1.25
C GLY A 169 9.62 -13.78 0.03
N VAL A 170 8.32 -13.50 0.07
CA VAL A 170 7.57 -12.84 -1.00
C VAL A 170 7.67 -11.32 -0.83
N GLU A 171 8.17 -10.60 -1.84
CA GLU A 171 8.33 -9.14 -1.79
C GLU A 171 7.00 -8.40 -1.55
N MET A 172 5.91 -8.86 -2.19
CA MET A 172 4.55 -8.35 -1.98
C MET A 172 3.63 -9.47 -1.45
N PRO A 173 3.52 -9.66 -0.13
CA PRO A 173 2.75 -10.76 0.45
C PRO A 173 1.26 -10.75 0.08
N THR A 174 0.67 -9.56 -0.09
CA THR A 174 -0.71 -9.38 -0.54
C THR A 174 -0.94 -9.85 -1.98
N LEU A 175 0.04 -9.61 -2.86
CA LEU A 175 0.03 -10.09 -4.24
C LEU A 175 0.30 -11.59 -4.31
N GLY A 176 1.20 -12.10 -3.47
CA GLY A 176 1.47 -13.54 -3.32
C GLY A 176 0.24 -14.32 -2.84
N LEU A 177 -0.51 -13.77 -1.89
CA LEU A 177 -1.81 -14.28 -1.45
C LEU A 177 -2.81 -14.37 -2.61
N ALA A 178 -2.98 -13.27 -3.35
CA ALA A 178 -3.89 -13.22 -4.49
C ALA A 178 -3.51 -14.25 -5.57
N SER A 179 -2.21 -14.42 -5.83
CA SER A 179 -1.68 -15.41 -6.79
C SER A 179 -1.89 -16.85 -6.36
N ASN A 180 -1.83 -17.13 -5.05
CA ASN A 180 -2.15 -18.45 -4.52
C ASN A 180 -3.64 -18.79 -4.60
N ILE A 181 -4.52 -17.79 -4.56
CA ILE A 181 -5.98 -17.98 -4.63
C ILE A 181 -6.44 -18.16 -6.08
N SER A 182 -6.09 -17.22 -6.96
CA SER A 182 -6.45 -17.29 -8.37
C SER A 182 -5.57 -16.38 -9.23
N PRO A 183 -5.10 -16.84 -10.40
CA PRO A 183 -4.32 -16.01 -11.31
C PRO A 183 -5.10 -14.78 -11.81
N VAL A 184 -6.43 -14.84 -11.88
CA VAL A 184 -7.27 -13.67 -12.24
C VAL A 184 -7.21 -12.60 -11.15
N LEU A 185 -7.23 -13.02 -9.88
CA LEU A 185 -7.16 -12.11 -8.74
C LEU A 185 -5.79 -11.43 -8.65
N ALA A 186 -4.72 -12.17 -8.95
CA ALA A 186 -3.36 -11.64 -9.02
C ALA A 186 -3.22 -10.56 -10.10
N ILE A 187 -3.80 -10.80 -11.29
CA ILE A 187 -3.78 -9.80 -12.36
C ILE A 187 -4.52 -8.53 -11.92
N ILE A 188 -5.74 -8.66 -11.38
CA ILE A 188 -6.52 -7.50 -10.93
C ILE A 188 -5.80 -6.75 -9.80
N MET A 189 -5.20 -7.47 -8.84
CA MET A 189 -4.40 -6.88 -7.76
C MET A 189 -3.17 -6.16 -8.28
N SER A 190 -2.41 -6.77 -9.19
CA SER A 190 -1.22 -6.15 -9.78
C SER A 190 -1.57 -4.83 -10.48
N VAL A 191 -2.64 -4.81 -11.29
CA VAL A 191 -3.13 -3.61 -11.96
C VAL A 191 -3.56 -2.56 -10.94
N THR A 192 -4.29 -2.97 -9.89
CA THR A 192 -4.76 -2.05 -8.85
C THR A 192 -3.60 -1.44 -8.07
N LEU A 193 -2.58 -2.23 -7.71
CA LEU A 193 -1.37 -1.77 -7.02
C LEU A 193 -0.53 -0.85 -7.91
N ILE A 194 -0.35 -1.18 -9.19
CA ILE A 194 0.31 -0.33 -10.19
C ILE A 194 -0.41 1.03 -10.25
N CYS A 195 -1.74 1.03 -10.40
CA CYS A 195 -2.54 2.25 -10.41
C CYS A 195 -2.44 3.05 -9.10
N MET A 196 -2.39 2.38 -7.95
CA MET A 196 -2.24 3.02 -6.65
C MET A 196 -0.86 3.67 -6.50
N ILE A 197 0.22 2.93 -6.79
CA ILE A 197 1.60 3.45 -6.73
C ILE A 197 1.75 4.65 -7.66
N TYR A 198 1.23 4.54 -8.88
CA TYR A 198 1.20 5.64 -9.83
C TYR A 198 0.45 6.85 -9.26
N SER A 199 -0.74 6.66 -8.71
CA SER A 199 -1.52 7.78 -8.14
C SER A 199 -0.82 8.44 -6.96
N THR A 200 -0.17 7.66 -6.09
CA THR A 200 0.61 8.16 -4.96
C THR A 200 1.86 8.90 -5.43
N ALA A 201 2.60 8.35 -6.40
CA ALA A 201 3.79 8.99 -6.96
C ALA A 201 3.45 10.33 -7.63
N VAL A 202 2.39 10.37 -8.46
CA VAL A 202 1.93 11.62 -9.07
C VAL A 202 1.50 12.62 -7.99
N GLY A 203 0.78 12.18 -6.95
CA GLY A 203 0.39 13.04 -5.83
C GLY A 203 1.59 13.66 -5.11
N MET A 204 2.67 12.89 -4.90
CA MET A 204 3.89 13.37 -4.26
C MET A 204 4.65 14.37 -5.15
N PHE A 205 4.92 14.01 -6.40
CA PHE A 205 5.65 14.90 -7.31
C PHE A 205 4.86 16.16 -7.66
N PHE A 206 3.52 16.13 -7.57
CA PHE A 206 2.69 17.32 -7.73
C PHE A 206 2.84 18.31 -6.57
N CYS A 207 3.01 17.82 -5.34
CA CYS A 207 3.14 18.67 -4.15
C CYS A 207 4.57 19.21 -3.93
N LEU A 208 5.52 18.78 -4.78
CA LEU A 208 6.94 19.13 -4.69
C LEU A 208 7.24 20.43 -5.45
#